data_AF-A0A0F9JQA1-F1
#
_entry.id   AF-A0A0F9JQA1-F1
#
_cell.length_a   1.000
_cell.length_b   1.000
_cell.length_c   1.000
_cell.angle_alpha   90.00
_cell.angle_beta   90.00
_cell.angle_gamma   90.00
#
_symmetry.space_group_name_H-M   'P 1'
#
loop_
_entity.id
_entity.type
_entity.pdbx_description
1 polymer ?
#
loop_
_entity_poly.entity_id
_entity_poly.type
_entity_poly.pdbx_seq_one_letter_code
_entity_poly.pdbx_strand_id
1 'polypeptide(L)'
;DYVERERQLEQSLGSRFIDIRWQTPSERERLAHCAVANDLQLDRIRRDLADALRYMVAAVNPEIRPSVPYLAELADFTATFRTPLKRESKMGNEIMEVPAIESPARVAQAMSRIAAGLYALGVDNLQPYMVRIAMDTIPKTRATLIQAMLEGVAGLKELAEYCGLSQRSISYVREEMKVLGFDDTKDLSFLKPIDGESEGRL
;
A
#
# COMPACT_ATOMS: atom_id res chain seq x y z
N ASP A 1 3.04 9.69 13.90
CA ASP A 1 4.00 9.86 12.80
C ASP A 1 3.61 11.12 12.02
N TYR A 2 4.52 12.07 11.81
CA TYR A 2 4.21 13.35 11.13
C TYR A 2 3.70 13.11 9.71
N VAL A 3 4.33 12.15 9.02
CA VAL A 3 3.99 11.72 7.67
C VAL A 3 2.55 11.21 7.59
N GLU A 4 2.10 10.44 8.58
CA GLU A 4 0.74 9.89 8.58
C GLU A 4 -0.32 10.98 8.81
N ARG A 5 0.02 12.05 9.55
CA ARG A 5 -0.87 13.19 9.77
C ARG A 5 -1.01 14.05 8.50
N GLU A 6 0.09 14.29 7.78
CA GLU A 6 0.03 14.96 6.47
C GLU A 6 -0.76 14.12 5.46
N ARG A 7 -0.58 12.80 5.44
CA ARG A 7 -1.38 11.89 4.61
C ARG A 7 -2.88 11.96 4.92
N GLN A 8 -3.26 12.05 6.19
CA GLN A 8 -4.67 12.21 6.56
C GLN A 8 -5.26 13.53 6.03
N LEU A 9 -4.46 14.61 6.02
CA LEU A 9 -4.83 15.88 5.39
C LEU A 9 -4.99 15.72 3.86
N GLU A 10 -4.04 15.08 3.18
CA GLU A 10 -4.12 14.82 1.74
C GLU A 10 -5.31 13.93 1.37
N GLN A 11 -5.59 12.91 2.17
CA GLN A 11 -6.75 12.04 2.03
C GLN A 11 -8.06 12.82 2.18
N SER A 12 -8.13 13.76 3.13
CA SER A 12 -9.30 14.63 3.30
C SER A 12 -9.55 15.55 2.09
N LEU A 13 -8.51 15.85 1.31
CA LEU A 13 -8.59 16.63 0.07
C LEU A 13 -8.96 15.77 -1.16
N GLY A 14 -9.21 14.47 -0.95
CA GLY A 14 -9.39 13.46 -1.98
C GLY A 14 -8.02 13.05 -2.51
N SER A 15 -7.38 12.08 -1.86
CA SER A 15 -6.06 11.59 -2.25
C SER A 15 -6.07 11.22 -3.74
N ARG A 16 -5.17 11.82 -4.53
CA ARG A 16 -5.07 11.51 -5.98
C ARG A 16 -3.95 10.54 -6.29
N PHE A 17 -3.24 10.13 -5.26
CA PHE A 17 -1.97 9.45 -5.37
C PHE A 17 -2.13 7.97 -5.04
N ILE A 18 -1.32 7.18 -5.74
CA ILE A 18 -0.98 5.82 -5.38
C ILE A 18 0.35 5.91 -4.66
N ASP A 19 0.46 5.27 -3.50
CA ASP A 19 1.68 5.31 -2.71
C ASP A 19 2.48 4.04 -2.89
N ILE A 20 3.80 4.21 -2.87
CA ILE A 20 4.77 3.12 -2.72
C ILE A 20 5.60 3.44 -1.49
N ARG A 21 5.58 2.54 -0.50
CA ARG A 21 6.38 2.64 0.72
C ARG A 21 7.64 1.85 0.51
N TRP A 22 8.72 2.55 0.19
CA TRP A 22 10.04 1.94 0.15
C TRP A 22 10.40 1.35 1.50
N GLN A 23 10.81 0.09 1.51
CA GLN A 23 11.38 -0.50 2.71
C GLN A 23 12.70 0.20 3.02
N THR A 24 12.76 0.83 4.18
CA THR A 24 13.99 1.43 4.68
C THR A 24 14.57 0.55 5.78
N PRO A 25 15.91 0.43 5.86
CA PRO A 25 16.54 -0.19 7.02
C PRO A 25 16.01 0.43 8.32
N SER A 26 15.73 -0.40 9.32
CA SER A 26 15.26 0.04 10.63
C SER A 26 16.30 0.89 11.38
N GLU A 27 17.58 0.70 11.04
CA GLU A 27 18.72 1.45 11.58
C GLU A 27 18.81 2.85 10.98
N ARG A 28 18.36 3.85 11.74
CA ARG A 28 18.40 5.27 11.33
C ARG A 28 19.82 5.76 11.02
N GLU A 29 20.81 5.29 11.75
CA GLU A 29 22.22 5.64 11.54
C GLU A 29 22.71 5.13 10.18
N ARG A 30 22.34 3.89 9.80
CA ARG A 30 22.64 3.34 8.48
C ARG A 30 22.00 4.15 7.36
N LEU A 31 20.77 4.61 7.53
CA LEU A 31 20.11 5.50 6.57
C LEU A 31 20.89 6.81 6.38
N ALA A 32 21.34 7.43 7.48
CA ALA A 32 22.16 8.63 7.42
C ALA A 32 23.49 8.38 6.70
N HIS A 33 24.16 7.26 7.00
CA HIS A 33 25.39 6.87 6.29
C HIS A 33 25.16 6.65 4.79
N CYS A 34 24.09 5.95 4.41
CA CYS A 34 23.73 5.78 3.00
C CYS A 34 23.46 7.12 2.32
N ALA A 35 22.77 8.05 2.98
CA ALA A 35 22.50 9.38 2.43
C ALA A 35 23.80 10.17 2.18
N VAL A 36 24.72 10.18 3.14
CA VAL A 36 26.04 10.85 3.00
C VAL A 36 26.88 10.19 1.92
N ALA A 37 26.90 8.85 1.85
CA ALA A 37 27.63 8.13 0.81
C ALA A 37 27.09 8.40 -0.60
N ASN A 38 25.77 8.52 -0.74
CA ASN A 38 25.12 8.84 -2.00
C ASN A 38 25.40 10.27 -2.46
N ASP A 39 25.54 11.22 -1.54
CA ASP A 39 25.77 12.64 -1.85
C ASP A 39 27.02 12.84 -2.73
N LEU A 40 28.11 12.14 -2.40
CA LEU A 40 29.36 12.15 -3.15
C LEU A 40 29.25 11.53 -4.56
N GLN A 41 28.17 10.79 -4.83
CA GLN A 41 27.96 10.07 -6.09
C GLN A 41 26.70 10.53 -6.84
N LEU A 42 26.03 11.61 -6.41
CA LEU A 42 24.74 12.01 -6.97
C LEU A 42 24.77 12.21 -8.49
N ASP A 43 25.81 12.84 -9.03
CA ASP A 43 25.91 13.08 -10.48
C ASP A 43 26.12 11.78 -11.27
N ARG A 44 26.77 10.78 -10.67
CA ARG A 44 26.88 9.44 -11.26
C ARG A 44 25.53 8.72 -11.17
N ILE A 45 24.93 8.66 -9.99
CA ILE A 45 23.63 8.01 -9.76
C ILE A 45 22.56 8.58 -10.69
N ARG A 46 22.50 9.90 -10.86
CA ARG A 46 21.56 10.57 -11.78
C ARG A 46 21.79 10.18 -13.24
N ARG A 47 23.05 10.09 -13.68
CA ARG A 47 23.39 9.66 -15.05
C ARG A 47 23.00 8.20 -15.26
N ASP A 48 23.39 7.31 -14.36
CA ASP A 48 23.08 5.89 -14.44
C ASP A 48 21.55 5.66 -14.45
N LEU A 49 20.81 6.39 -13.63
CA LEU A 49 19.34 6.38 -13.62
C LEU A 49 18.74 6.92 -14.92
N ALA A 50 19.24 8.04 -15.43
CA ALA A 50 18.77 8.62 -16.69
C ALA A 50 19.01 7.68 -17.88
N ASP A 51 20.16 7.02 -17.92
CA ASP A 51 20.47 6.02 -18.94
C ASP A 51 19.54 4.82 -18.83
N ALA A 52 19.35 4.26 -17.63
CA ALA A 52 18.41 3.15 -17.41
C ALA A 52 16.98 3.51 -17.83
N LEU A 53 16.49 4.69 -17.44
CA LEU A 53 15.17 5.19 -17.85
C LEU A 53 15.08 5.38 -19.36
N ARG A 54 16.12 5.90 -20.02
CA ARG A 54 16.15 6.05 -21.48
C ARG A 54 16.00 4.70 -22.18
N TYR A 55 16.73 3.68 -21.73
CA TYR A 55 16.62 2.33 -22.27
C TYR A 55 15.22 1.73 -22.05
N MET A 56 14.68 1.88 -20.84
CA MET A 56 13.32 1.44 -20.52
C MET A 56 12.28 2.09 -21.44
N VAL A 57 12.28 3.42 -21.54
CA VAL A 57 11.30 4.16 -22.36
C VAL A 57 11.44 3.80 -23.84
N ALA A 58 12.65 3.57 -24.35
CA ALA A 58 12.88 3.17 -25.73
C ALA A 58 12.39 1.74 -26.03
N ALA A 59 12.37 0.85 -25.03
CA ALA A 59 11.95 -0.54 -25.18
C ALA A 59 10.44 -0.77 -24.97
N VAL A 60 9.73 0.21 -24.38
CA VAL A 60 8.29 0.14 -24.10
C VAL A 60 7.47 0.09 -25.39
N ASN A 61 6.60 -0.92 -25.50
CA ASN A 61 5.55 -0.95 -26.50
C ASN A 61 4.23 -0.39 -25.90
N PRO A 62 3.79 0.83 -26.27
CA PRO A 62 2.63 1.49 -25.68
C PRO A 62 1.28 0.88 -26.08
N GLU A 63 1.26 0.03 -27.11
CA GLU A 63 0.02 -0.59 -27.61
C GLU A 63 -0.42 -1.79 -26.76
N ILE A 64 0.51 -2.34 -25.96
CA ILE A 64 0.22 -3.50 -25.13
C ILE A 64 -0.56 -3.06 -23.89
N ARG A 65 -1.77 -3.59 -23.76
CA ARG A 65 -2.61 -3.41 -22.57
C ARG A 65 -2.91 -4.77 -21.96
N PRO A 66 -2.33 -5.10 -20.79
CA PRO A 66 -2.68 -6.34 -20.12
C PRO A 66 -4.14 -6.26 -19.66
N SER A 67 -4.91 -7.31 -19.94
CA SER A 67 -6.18 -7.51 -19.25
C SER A 67 -5.85 -8.02 -17.85
N VAL A 68 -6.28 -7.30 -16.82
CA VAL A 68 -5.98 -7.67 -15.43
C VAL A 68 -7.30 -7.79 -14.67
N PRO A 69 -7.93 -8.99 -14.69
CA PRO A 69 -9.30 -9.18 -14.19
C PRO A 69 -9.48 -8.79 -12.72
N TYR A 70 -8.45 -8.95 -11.89
CA TYR A 70 -8.47 -8.64 -10.46
C TYR A 70 -8.25 -7.15 -10.12
N LEU A 71 -7.91 -6.28 -11.09
CA LEU A 71 -7.66 -4.86 -10.80
C LEU A 71 -8.88 -4.12 -10.28
N ALA A 72 -10.09 -4.50 -10.71
CA ALA A 72 -11.31 -3.87 -10.24
C ALA A 72 -11.54 -4.16 -8.75
N GLU A 73 -11.37 -5.42 -8.35
CA GLU A 73 -11.45 -5.86 -6.96
C GLU A 73 -10.37 -5.21 -6.10
N LEU A 74 -9.14 -5.17 -6.60
CA LEU A 74 -8.02 -4.55 -5.89
C LEU A 74 -8.19 -3.04 -5.73
N ALA A 75 -8.74 -2.36 -6.75
CA ALA A 75 -9.04 -0.95 -6.68
C ALA A 75 -10.17 -0.63 -5.70
N ASP A 76 -11.21 -1.48 -5.65
CA ASP A 76 -12.29 -1.39 -4.66
C ASP A 76 -11.77 -1.60 -3.24
N PHE A 77 -10.94 -2.63 -3.05
CA PHE A 77 -10.22 -2.87 -1.80
C PHE A 77 -9.42 -1.63 -1.38
N THR A 78 -8.56 -1.10 -2.25
CA THR A 78 -7.71 0.06 -1.92
C THR A 78 -8.55 1.30 -1.64
N ALA A 79 -9.56 1.60 -2.44
CA ALA A 79 -10.44 2.75 -2.22
C ALA A 79 -11.19 2.67 -0.88
N THR A 80 -11.69 1.48 -0.55
CA THR A 80 -12.36 1.20 0.72
C THR A 80 -11.41 1.41 1.89
N PHE A 81 -10.28 0.69 1.92
CA PHE A 81 -9.40 0.68 3.09
C PHE A 81 -8.52 1.92 3.22
N ARG A 82 -8.38 2.74 2.18
CA ARG A 82 -7.71 4.05 2.29
C ARG A 82 -8.63 5.17 2.76
N THR A 83 -9.94 4.94 2.79
CA THR A 83 -10.92 5.96 3.21
C THR A 83 -10.63 6.38 4.67
N PRO A 84 -10.36 7.67 4.93
CA PRO A 84 -10.04 8.13 6.27
C PRO A 84 -11.29 8.04 7.16
N LEU A 85 -11.11 7.66 8.42
CA LEU A 85 -12.18 7.70 9.42
C LEU A 85 -11.83 8.72 10.49
N LYS A 86 -12.80 9.55 10.88
CA LYS A 86 -12.60 10.58 11.89
C LYS A 86 -13.03 10.05 13.25
N ARG A 87 -12.10 10.03 14.20
CA ARG A 87 -12.35 9.64 15.59
C ARG A 87 -12.29 10.81 16.55
N GLU A 88 -13.05 10.74 17.62
CA GLU A 88 -12.97 11.70 18.71
C GLU A 88 -11.66 11.50 19.49
N SER A 89 -10.83 12.55 19.61
CA SER A 89 -9.50 12.45 20.21
C SER A 89 -9.45 12.55 21.73
N LYS A 90 -10.52 13.01 22.39
CA LYS A 90 -10.46 13.45 23.80
C LYS A 90 -10.97 12.44 24.81
N MET A 91 -12.08 11.72 24.58
CA MET A 91 -12.64 10.84 25.64
C MET A 91 -13.31 9.55 25.13
N GLY A 92 -14.02 9.55 24.01
CA GLY A 92 -14.73 8.36 23.54
C GLY A 92 -13.90 7.43 22.63
N ASN A 93 -12.98 8.00 21.84
CA ASN A 93 -12.44 7.30 20.66
C ASN A 93 -13.58 6.70 19.80
N GLU A 94 -14.73 7.35 19.77
CA GLU A 94 -15.84 6.92 18.93
C GLU A 94 -15.60 7.41 17.49
N ILE A 95 -16.06 6.63 16.52
CA ILE A 95 -16.04 7.03 15.11
C ILE A 95 -17.12 8.09 14.94
N MET A 96 -16.70 9.35 14.73
CA MET A 96 -17.62 10.49 14.61
C MET A 96 -18.20 10.62 13.21
N GLU A 97 -17.41 10.27 12.19
CA GLU A 97 -17.76 10.49 10.79
C GLU A 97 -17.16 9.38 9.93
N VAL A 98 -18.01 8.81 9.09
CA VAL A 98 -17.67 7.85 8.06
C VAL A 98 -17.90 8.56 6.73
N PRO A 99 -16.86 9.10 6.08
CA PRO A 99 -17.02 9.72 4.79
C PRO A 99 -17.45 8.68 3.76
N ALA A 100 -18.08 9.15 2.67
CA ALA A 100 -18.38 8.29 1.54
C ALA A 100 -17.07 7.68 1.00
N ILE A 101 -17.11 6.37 0.77
CA ILE A 101 -15.98 5.64 0.17
C ILE A 101 -15.67 6.26 -1.19
N GLU A 102 -14.39 6.47 -1.47
CA GLU A 102 -13.93 6.98 -2.76
C GLU A 102 -14.35 6.03 -3.89
N SER A 103 -14.75 6.59 -5.05
CA SER A 103 -15.03 5.77 -6.21
C SER A 103 -13.78 4.97 -6.65
N PRO A 104 -13.88 3.63 -6.80
CA PRO A 104 -12.75 2.80 -7.19
C PRO A 104 -12.27 3.06 -8.62
N ALA A 105 -13.09 3.73 -9.45
CA ALA A 105 -12.78 4.00 -10.84
C ALA A 105 -11.45 4.73 -11.03
N ARG A 106 -11.12 5.68 -10.15
CA ARG A 106 -9.85 6.43 -10.23
C ARG A 106 -8.66 5.58 -9.86
N VAL A 107 -8.77 4.82 -8.77
CA VAL A 107 -7.74 3.88 -8.33
C VAL A 107 -7.50 2.83 -9.41
N ALA A 108 -8.56 2.28 -10.00
CA ALA A 108 -8.47 1.32 -11.11
C ALA A 108 -7.78 1.90 -12.34
N GLN A 109 -8.10 3.15 -12.72
CA GLN A 109 -7.41 3.82 -13.84
C GLN A 109 -5.92 4.02 -13.56
N ALA A 110 -5.56 4.39 -12.34
CA ALA A 110 -4.17 4.60 -11.96
C ALA A 110 -3.40 3.26 -11.91
N MET A 111 -3.98 2.22 -11.28
CA MET A 111 -3.41 0.87 -11.27
C MET A 111 -3.29 0.28 -12.68
N SER A 112 -4.26 0.50 -13.56
CA SER A 112 -4.21 0.05 -14.96
C SER A 112 -3.04 0.67 -15.73
N ARG A 113 -2.74 1.95 -15.51
CA ARG A 113 -1.56 2.62 -16.12
C ARG A 113 -0.26 2.04 -15.59
N ILE A 114 -0.18 1.75 -14.29
CA ILE A 114 1.01 1.13 -13.70
C ILE A 114 1.19 -0.31 -14.21
N ALA A 115 0.12 -1.09 -14.23
CA ALA A 115 0.11 -2.44 -14.78
C ALA A 115 0.57 -2.47 -16.24
N ALA A 116 0.05 -1.58 -17.09
CA ALA A 116 0.51 -1.43 -18.46
C ALA A 116 1.99 -1.04 -18.55
N GLY A 117 2.46 -0.14 -17.67
CA GLY A 117 3.87 0.24 -17.58
C GLY A 117 4.77 -0.93 -17.22
N LEU A 118 4.43 -1.69 -16.16
CA LEU A 118 5.18 -2.88 -15.75
C LEU A 118 5.19 -3.96 -16.84
N TYR A 119 4.05 -4.20 -17.47
CA TYR A 119 3.97 -5.17 -18.56
C TYR A 119 4.83 -4.75 -19.75
N ALA A 120 4.82 -3.46 -20.12
CA ALA A 120 5.66 -2.94 -21.18
C ALA A 120 7.17 -3.00 -20.85
N LEU A 121 7.53 -3.18 -19.58
CA LEU A 121 8.89 -3.44 -19.12
C LEU A 121 9.24 -4.93 -19.07
N GLY A 122 8.34 -5.81 -19.54
CA GLY A 122 8.54 -7.25 -19.57
C GLY A 122 8.21 -7.97 -18.26
N VAL A 123 7.42 -7.34 -17.37
CA VAL A 123 6.93 -8.01 -16.16
C VAL A 123 5.70 -8.85 -16.51
N ASP A 124 5.87 -10.17 -16.56
CA ASP A 124 4.79 -11.10 -16.90
C ASP A 124 3.80 -11.30 -15.74
N ASN A 125 4.30 -11.44 -14.51
CA ASN A 125 3.48 -11.59 -13.31
C ASN A 125 3.26 -10.25 -12.59
N LEU A 126 2.13 -9.59 -12.87
CA LEU A 126 1.81 -8.28 -12.31
C LEU A 126 1.27 -8.34 -10.88
N GLN A 127 0.76 -9.49 -10.42
CA GLN A 127 -0.02 -9.59 -9.18
C GLN A 127 0.75 -9.16 -7.93
N PRO A 128 1.99 -9.62 -7.67
CA PRO A 128 2.74 -9.23 -6.48
C PRO A 128 2.94 -7.71 -6.39
N TYR A 129 3.23 -7.07 -7.53
CA TYR A 129 3.42 -5.62 -7.61
C TYR A 129 2.11 -4.86 -7.40
N MET A 130 1.02 -5.31 -8.00
CA MET A 130 -0.28 -4.64 -7.83
C MET A 130 -0.78 -4.77 -6.39
N VAL A 131 -0.67 -5.95 -5.78
CA VAL A 131 -1.00 -6.17 -4.36
C VAL A 131 -0.13 -5.26 -3.48
N ARG A 132 1.18 -5.18 -3.75
CA ARG A 132 2.07 -4.30 -3.00
C ARG A 132 1.60 -2.85 -3.06
N ILE A 133 1.31 -2.35 -4.25
CA ILE A 133 0.82 -0.99 -4.48
C ILE A 133 -0.48 -0.73 -3.71
N ALA A 134 -1.41 -1.68 -3.75
CA ALA A 134 -2.67 -1.60 -3.02
C ALA A 134 -2.45 -1.49 -1.50
N MET A 135 -1.58 -2.33 -0.95
CA MET A 135 -1.26 -2.38 0.48
C MET A 135 -0.47 -1.15 0.96
N ASP A 136 0.40 -0.59 0.12
CA ASP A 136 1.15 0.62 0.43
C ASP A 136 0.27 1.89 0.43
N THR A 137 -0.79 1.89 -0.37
CA THR A 137 -1.71 3.01 -0.50
C THR A 137 -2.69 3.13 0.67
N ILE A 138 -2.97 2.04 1.40
CA ILE A 138 -3.88 2.07 2.56
C ILE A 138 -3.09 2.40 3.85
N PRO A 139 -3.71 3.01 4.89
CA PRO A 139 -3.06 3.33 6.16
C PRO A 139 -2.26 2.16 6.72
N LYS A 140 -1.05 2.45 7.21
CA LYS A 140 -0.08 1.41 7.60
C LYS A 140 -0.65 0.43 8.62
N THR A 141 -1.39 0.92 9.61
CA THR A 141 -2.00 0.08 10.64
C THR A 141 -3.02 -0.90 10.08
N ARG A 142 -3.81 -0.50 9.06
CA ARG A 142 -4.75 -1.39 8.35
C ARG A 142 -4.00 -2.40 7.50
N ALA A 143 -2.99 -1.96 6.74
CA ALA A 143 -2.15 -2.87 5.94
C ALA A 143 -1.50 -3.95 6.81
N THR A 144 -0.89 -3.58 7.94
CA THR A 144 -0.25 -4.53 8.86
C THR A 144 -1.26 -5.49 9.48
N LEU A 145 -2.46 -5.00 9.82
CA LEU A 145 -3.51 -5.86 10.36
C LEU A 145 -4.02 -6.87 9.31
N ILE A 146 -4.25 -6.43 8.08
CA ILE A 146 -4.65 -7.29 6.95
C ILE A 146 -3.57 -8.33 6.66
N GLN A 147 -2.29 -7.94 6.67
CA GLN A 147 -1.17 -8.86 6.51
C GLN A 147 -1.15 -9.95 7.60
N ALA A 148 -1.34 -9.57 8.86
CA ALA A 148 -1.42 -10.52 9.98
C ALA A 148 -2.56 -11.54 9.77
N MET A 149 -3.72 -11.07 9.31
CA MET A 149 -4.88 -11.93 9.03
C MET A 149 -4.62 -12.89 7.86
N LEU A 150 -3.95 -12.43 6.79
CA LEU A 150 -3.55 -13.28 5.66
C LEU A 150 -2.60 -14.41 6.08
N GLU A 151 -1.77 -14.15 7.09
CA GLU A 151 -0.86 -15.12 7.73
C GLU A 151 -1.57 -16.04 8.75
N GLY A 152 -2.88 -15.89 8.93
CA GLY A 152 -3.69 -16.73 9.80
C GLY A 152 -3.74 -16.27 11.26
N VAL A 153 -3.24 -15.06 11.56
CA VAL A 153 -3.34 -14.48 12.91
C VAL A 153 -4.76 -13.94 13.11
N ALA A 154 -5.47 -14.43 14.13
CA ALA A 154 -6.86 -14.05 14.40
C ALA A 154 -7.08 -13.51 15.82
N GLY A 155 -6.26 -13.94 16.79
CA GLY A 155 -6.41 -13.56 18.19
C GLY A 155 -6.07 -12.09 18.42
N LEU A 156 -6.88 -11.34 19.19
CA LEU A 156 -6.63 -9.92 19.45
C LEU A 156 -5.25 -9.66 20.07
N LYS A 157 -4.80 -10.55 20.97
CA LYS A 157 -3.48 -10.48 21.60
C LYS A 157 -2.36 -10.72 20.59
N GLU A 158 -2.51 -11.74 19.74
CA GLU A 158 -1.52 -12.10 18.72
C GLU A 158 -1.41 -11.01 17.65
N LEU A 159 -2.54 -10.42 17.24
CA LEU A 159 -2.57 -9.27 16.33
C LEU A 159 -1.88 -8.05 16.93
N ALA A 160 -2.05 -7.81 18.23
CA ALA A 160 -1.38 -6.72 18.93
C ALA A 160 0.15 -6.92 18.96
N GLU A 161 0.60 -8.15 19.25
CA GLU A 161 2.01 -8.53 19.23
C GLU A 161 2.59 -8.42 17.81
N TYR A 162 1.90 -8.95 16.80
CA TYR A 162 2.30 -8.90 15.40
C TYR A 162 2.47 -7.46 14.89
N CYS A 163 1.48 -6.61 15.13
CA CYS A 163 1.50 -5.22 14.67
C CYS A 163 2.39 -4.30 15.51
N GLY A 164 2.90 -4.76 16.66
CA GLY A 164 3.60 -3.90 17.62
C GLY A 164 2.71 -2.79 18.21
N LEU A 165 1.43 -3.07 18.43
CA LEU A 165 0.43 -2.12 18.93
C LEU A 165 -0.24 -2.63 20.22
N SER A 166 -0.94 -1.75 20.94
CA SER A 166 -1.76 -2.19 22.07
C SER A 166 -3.01 -2.94 21.59
N GLN A 167 -3.54 -3.88 22.39
CA GLN A 167 -4.81 -4.57 22.07
C GLN A 167 -5.95 -3.56 21.85
N ARG A 168 -5.99 -2.49 22.65
CA ARG A 168 -6.95 -1.39 22.50
C ARG A 168 -6.85 -0.72 21.12
N SER A 169 -5.62 -0.46 20.65
CA SER A 169 -5.38 0.09 19.31
C SER A 169 -5.84 -0.87 18.21
N ILE A 170 -5.59 -2.17 18.34
CA ILE A 170 -6.07 -3.17 17.38
C ILE A 170 -7.60 -3.22 17.36
N SER A 171 -8.25 -3.19 18.53
CA SER A 171 -9.72 -3.14 18.59
C SER A 171 -10.28 -1.94 17.82
N TYR A 172 -9.63 -0.78 17.93
CA TYR A 172 -10.03 0.41 17.17
C TYR A 172 -9.85 0.26 15.66
N VAL A 173 -8.72 -0.28 15.21
CA VAL A 173 -8.50 -0.52 13.78
C VAL A 173 -9.48 -1.57 13.24
N ARG A 174 -9.81 -2.61 14.01
CA ARG A 174 -10.83 -3.60 13.62
C ARG A 174 -12.22 -3.00 13.53
N GLU A 175 -12.60 -2.16 14.49
CA GLU A 175 -13.87 -1.43 14.46
C GLU A 175 -13.96 -0.52 13.23
N GLU A 176 -12.88 0.20 12.92
CA GLU A 176 -12.76 1.00 11.71
C GLU A 176 -12.95 0.17 10.43
N MET A 177 -12.24 -0.95 10.32
CA MET A 177 -12.36 -1.84 9.17
C MET A 177 -13.77 -2.39 9.03
N LYS A 178 -14.44 -2.75 10.13
CA LYS A 178 -15.85 -3.19 10.13
C LYS A 178 -16.79 -2.14 9.58
N VAL A 179 -16.61 -0.88 9.99
CA VAL A 179 -17.40 0.25 9.47
C VAL A 179 -17.16 0.48 7.98
N LEU A 180 -15.96 0.18 7.48
CA LEU A 180 -15.64 0.20 6.04
C LEU A 180 -16.14 -1.05 5.28
N GLY A 181 -16.93 -1.92 5.90
CA GLY A 181 -17.48 -3.11 5.24
C GLY A 181 -16.52 -4.29 5.17
N PHE A 182 -15.52 -4.34 6.06
CA PHE A 182 -14.74 -5.55 6.29
C PHE A 182 -15.39 -6.43 7.34
N ASP A 183 -15.72 -7.66 7.00
CA ASP A 183 -16.05 -8.69 7.98
C ASP A 183 -14.93 -9.73 8.05
N ASP A 184 -14.84 -10.45 9.17
CA ASP A 184 -13.82 -11.50 9.37
C ASP A 184 -14.04 -12.70 8.41
N THR A 185 -15.11 -12.70 7.61
CA THR A 185 -15.44 -13.71 6.60
C THR A 185 -15.06 -13.31 5.18
N LYS A 186 -14.60 -12.07 4.97
CA LYS A 186 -14.29 -11.54 3.65
C LYS A 186 -13.11 -12.30 3.07
N ASP A 187 -13.30 -12.84 1.87
CA ASP A 187 -12.22 -13.53 1.18
C ASP A 187 -11.14 -12.51 0.81
N LEU A 188 -9.94 -12.71 1.37
CA LEU A 188 -8.75 -11.93 1.06
C LEU A 188 -7.73 -12.74 0.26
N SER A 189 -8.12 -13.90 -0.27
CA SER A 189 -7.25 -14.80 -1.05
C SER A 189 -6.64 -14.11 -2.27
N PHE A 190 -7.34 -13.14 -2.87
CA PHE A 190 -6.84 -12.33 -3.99
C PHE A 190 -5.61 -11.47 -3.64
N LEU A 191 -5.33 -11.25 -2.35
CA LEU A 191 -4.12 -10.56 -1.87
C LEU A 191 -2.94 -11.51 -1.67
N LYS A 192 -3.15 -12.84 -1.64
CA LYS A 192 -2.05 -13.78 -1.56
C LYS A 192 -1.32 -13.81 -2.91
N PRO A 193 0.03 -13.79 -2.92
CA PRO A 193 0.76 -14.13 -4.12
C PRO A 193 0.31 -15.51 -4.61
N ILE A 194 0.12 -15.68 -5.92
CA ILE A 194 -0.09 -17.03 -6.48
C ILE A 194 1.18 -17.83 -6.16
N ASP A 195 1.02 -18.97 -5.50
CA ASP A 195 2.11 -19.80 -5.00
C ASP A 195 3.18 -20.04 -6.10
N GLY A 196 4.42 -19.57 -5.84
CA GLY A 196 5.54 -19.71 -6.78
C GLY A 196 6.71 -18.74 -6.61
N GLU A 197 6.52 -17.58 -5.97
CA GLU A 197 7.57 -16.55 -5.81
C GLU A 197 7.75 -16.08 -4.35
N SER A 198 7.57 -16.99 -3.39
CA SER A 198 7.81 -16.72 -1.97
C SER A 198 9.29 -16.87 -1.58
N GLU A 199 10.17 -16.06 -2.18
CA GLU A 199 11.53 -15.83 -1.66
C GLU A 199 11.89 -14.34 -1.70
N GLY A 200 11.07 -13.55 -1.01
CA GLY A 200 11.37 -12.17 -0.71
C GLY A 200 10.25 -11.63 0.14
N ARG A 201 10.46 -11.54 1.45
CA ARG A 201 9.50 -10.86 2.33
C ARG A 201 9.18 -9.49 1.73
N LEU A 202 7.90 -9.29 1.40
CA LEU A 202 7.30 -8.01 0.97
C LEU A 202 7.59 -6.88 1.96
#